data_AF-A0A428VVH2-F1
#
_entry.id   AF-A0A428VVH2-F1
#
_cell.length_a   1.000
_cell.length_b   1.000
_cell.length_c   1.000
_cell.angle_alpha   90.00
_cell.angle_beta   90.00
_cell.angle_gamma   90.00
#
_symmetry.space_group_name_H-M   'P 1'
#
loop_
_entity.id
_entity.type
_entity.pdbx_description
1 polymer ?
#
loop_
_entity_poly.entity_id
_entity_poly.type
_entity_poly.pdbx_seq_one_letter_code
_entity_poly.pdbx_strand_id
1 'polypeptide(L)'
;MDRLTTDQRLNIDDEIVSGNGRVRLIMQGDGNLVLYRTDDGNPLWASGTAGTPASYAIMQGDGNLVVYDSAGTPFWSSATGGNPGAFLVIQDDGNLVVYGVDGAALWASDTVQRFGPVKVPGFLPSTRAPLFHNNPWPSGTSLTVSILGLPPVSLDATTMGLCGGMSFLTRDIFESGTPQLRNKVSSEIPPQLVQQLLSRLIDSFAGPQIVARWLAATAALDHDTVVWGDGLFRRTLREIPAILDSIDNGILCPIGLVLVHSYAPWDVFQNHVVLVWGYETHGDILTLHTYDCNREGKDDIVIQLDISEPAPAKTIATNGTGPVRGFFPISYTHADPAPAYVDDAVVSTPTPPPVPMAAGATAGVRVSAKNTGSTTWTPADSYRLGSQDPQDNASWGANRVQLRQPTVDPGETVAFDFQAQAPGAAGSYRFCWQMVRDGVHWFGNAGPSIPVAVGSTADTCEQLHDNHGFLATQLAEVRAEIAAIDWSDPVIARHEAAALNGRAKALLGQLERIEAQQAANGCAPG
;
A
#
# COMPACT_ATOMS: atom_id res chain seq x y z
N MET A 1 -16.62 -25.00 -33.54
CA MET A 1 -15.48 -25.86 -33.18
C MET A 1 -14.22 -25.13 -33.60
N ASP A 2 -13.13 -25.26 -32.84
CA ASP A 2 -11.84 -24.56 -33.01
C ASP A 2 -10.81 -25.38 -33.82
N ARG A 3 -11.21 -26.54 -34.35
CA ARG A 3 -10.30 -27.53 -34.94
C ARG A 3 -10.92 -28.32 -36.09
N LEU A 4 -10.07 -28.81 -36.99
CA LEU A 4 -10.38 -29.88 -37.95
C LEU A 4 -9.62 -31.14 -37.57
N THR A 5 -10.36 -32.19 -37.27
CA THR A 5 -9.82 -33.54 -37.08
C THR A 5 -9.76 -34.30 -38.40
N THR A 6 -9.17 -35.49 -38.37
CA THR A 6 -8.96 -36.33 -39.55
C THR A 6 -10.23 -36.49 -40.39
N ASP A 7 -10.07 -36.31 -41.71
CA ASP A 7 -11.08 -36.34 -42.77
C ASP A 7 -12.19 -35.28 -42.66
N GLN A 8 -12.06 -34.30 -41.77
CA GLN A 8 -12.92 -33.12 -41.75
C GLN A 8 -12.44 -32.08 -42.75
N ARG A 9 -13.40 -31.39 -43.38
CA ARG A 9 -13.15 -30.37 -44.40
C ARG A 9 -13.99 -29.11 -44.18
N LEU A 10 -13.48 -28.00 -44.71
CA LEU A 10 -14.21 -26.76 -44.94
C LEU A 10 -14.50 -26.66 -46.43
N ASN A 11 -15.77 -26.59 -46.81
CA ASN A 11 -16.17 -26.20 -48.16
C ASN A 11 -16.20 -24.67 -48.26
N ILE A 12 -16.41 -24.15 -49.47
CA ILE A 12 -16.71 -22.72 -49.67
C ILE A 12 -17.73 -22.21 -48.63
N ASP A 13 -17.40 -21.08 -48.02
CA ASP A 13 -18.12 -20.36 -46.99
C ASP A 13 -18.21 -21.05 -45.61
N ASP A 14 -17.66 -22.27 -45.46
CA ASP A 14 -17.48 -22.88 -44.15
C ASP A 14 -16.34 -22.18 -43.39
N GLU A 15 -16.56 -21.94 -42.10
CA GLU A 15 -15.58 -21.35 -41.20
C GLU A 15 -15.46 -22.12 -39.88
N ILE A 16 -14.27 -22.02 -39.27
CA ILE A 16 -14.01 -22.39 -37.88
C ILE A 16 -13.41 -21.19 -37.17
N VAL A 17 -13.66 -21.07 -35.86
CA VAL A 17 -13.33 -19.89 -35.05
C VAL A 17 -12.57 -20.35 -33.80
N SER A 18 -11.58 -19.56 -33.35
CA SER A 18 -10.85 -19.82 -32.10
C SER A 18 -11.77 -19.84 -30.87
N GLY A 19 -11.30 -20.44 -29.78
CA GLY A 19 -12.04 -20.53 -28.52
C GLY A 19 -12.41 -19.16 -27.94
N ASN A 20 -11.53 -18.17 -28.10
CA ASN A 20 -11.74 -16.79 -27.68
C ASN A 20 -12.49 -15.91 -28.71
N GLY A 21 -12.85 -16.46 -29.88
CA GLY A 21 -13.60 -15.74 -30.91
C GLY A 21 -12.82 -14.66 -31.65
N ARG A 22 -11.51 -14.51 -31.43
CA ARG A 22 -10.68 -13.42 -31.99
C ARG A 22 -10.17 -13.69 -33.41
N VAL A 23 -10.13 -14.96 -33.83
CA VAL A 23 -9.71 -15.33 -35.17
C VAL A 23 -10.62 -16.40 -35.78
N ARG A 24 -10.75 -16.36 -37.11
CA ARG A 24 -11.51 -17.34 -37.88
C ARG A 24 -10.76 -17.79 -39.12
N LEU A 25 -10.83 -19.07 -39.45
CA LEU A 25 -10.34 -19.63 -40.71
C LEU A 25 -11.55 -19.91 -41.60
N ILE A 26 -11.55 -19.37 -42.82
CA ILE A 26 -12.65 -19.53 -43.77
C ILE A 26 -12.10 -19.97 -45.14
N MET A 27 -12.78 -20.92 -45.76
CA MET A 27 -12.58 -21.24 -47.17
C MET A 27 -13.47 -20.32 -48.02
N GLN A 28 -12.89 -19.31 -48.66
CA GLN A 28 -13.61 -18.25 -49.34
C GLN A 28 -14.06 -18.65 -50.75
N GLY A 29 -15.15 -18.06 -51.24
CA GLY A 29 -15.69 -18.32 -52.58
C GLY A 29 -14.80 -17.95 -53.77
N ASP A 30 -13.70 -17.23 -53.55
CA ASP A 30 -12.66 -16.98 -54.56
C ASP A 30 -11.61 -18.11 -54.64
N GLY A 31 -11.81 -19.17 -53.85
CA GLY A 31 -10.94 -20.35 -53.78
C GLY A 31 -9.82 -20.23 -52.74
N ASN A 32 -9.76 -19.16 -51.94
CA ASN A 32 -8.70 -18.96 -50.96
C ASN A 32 -9.08 -19.47 -49.55
N LEU A 33 -8.21 -20.25 -48.91
CA LEU A 33 -8.30 -20.50 -47.46
C LEU A 33 -7.56 -19.39 -46.71
N VAL A 34 -8.27 -18.65 -45.84
CA VAL A 34 -7.73 -17.45 -45.17
C VAL A 34 -8.07 -17.41 -43.69
N LEU A 35 -7.06 -17.10 -42.87
CA LEU A 35 -7.19 -16.82 -41.45
C LEU A 35 -7.35 -15.31 -41.25
N TYR A 36 -8.43 -14.89 -40.61
CA TYR A 36 -8.75 -13.51 -40.32
C TYR A 36 -8.84 -13.25 -38.84
N ARG A 37 -8.46 -12.03 -38.45
CA ARG A 37 -8.98 -11.42 -37.23
C ARG A 37 -10.47 -11.12 -37.35
N THR A 38 -11.22 -11.32 -36.29
CA THR A 38 -12.69 -11.10 -36.30
C THR A 38 -13.08 -9.66 -35.96
N ASP A 39 -12.18 -8.91 -35.31
CA ASP A 39 -12.45 -7.54 -34.85
C ASP A 39 -12.33 -6.49 -35.96
N ASP A 40 -11.36 -6.62 -36.84
CA ASP A 40 -11.10 -5.69 -37.94
C ASP A 40 -11.16 -6.32 -39.34
N GLY A 41 -11.26 -7.65 -39.43
CA GLY A 41 -11.24 -8.38 -40.70
C GLY A 41 -9.88 -8.42 -41.38
N ASN A 42 -8.78 -8.11 -40.67
CA ASN A 42 -7.44 -8.13 -41.21
C ASN A 42 -6.97 -9.59 -41.45
N PRO A 43 -6.51 -9.97 -42.66
CA PRO A 43 -5.97 -11.29 -42.91
C PRO A 43 -4.63 -11.50 -42.20
N LEU A 44 -4.55 -12.55 -41.37
CA LEU A 44 -3.32 -12.96 -40.71
C LEU A 44 -2.49 -13.90 -41.59
N TRP A 45 -3.15 -14.84 -42.28
CA TRP A 45 -2.51 -15.82 -43.16
C TRP A 45 -3.45 -16.21 -44.29
N ALA A 46 -2.90 -16.53 -45.46
CA ALA A 46 -3.66 -17.07 -46.59
C ALA A 46 -2.88 -18.18 -47.30
N SER A 47 -3.62 -19.16 -47.82
CA SER A 47 -3.06 -20.24 -48.65
C SER A 47 -2.52 -19.76 -50.01
N GLY A 48 -2.90 -18.55 -50.44
CA GLY A 48 -2.45 -17.96 -51.71
C GLY A 48 -3.14 -18.57 -52.94
N THR A 49 -4.33 -19.14 -52.76
CA THR A 49 -5.09 -19.87 -53.79
C THR A 49 -6.26 -19.06 -54.38
N ALA A 50 -6.30 -17.75 -54.10
CA ALA A 50 -7.30 -16.84 -54.65
C ALA A 50 -7.30 -16.82 -56.19
N GLY A 51 -8.48 -16.88 -56.80
CA GLY A 51 -8.67 -16.91 -58.25
C GLY A 51 -8.44 -18.28 -58.89
N THR A 52 -8.21 -19.33 -58.09
CA THR A 52 -8.11 -20.72 -58.54
C THR A 52 -9.47 -21.45 -58.41
N PRO A 53 -9.67 -22.61 -59.05
CA PRO A 53 -10.91 -23.39 -58.87
C PRO A 53 -10.97 -24.18 -57.54
N ALA A 54 -10.04 -23.91 -56.60
CA ALA A 54 -10.07 -24.50 -55.28
C ALA A 54 -11.43 -24.26 -54.60
N SER A 55 -11.97 -25.27 -53.93
CA SER A 55 -13.33 -25.26 -53.39
C SER A 55 -13.48 -25.90 -52.01
N TYR A 56 -12.45 -26.57 -51.49
CA TYR A 56 -12.44 -27.04 -50.11
C TYR A 56 -11.03 -27.21 -49.55
N ALA A 57 -10.91 -27.11 -48.24
CA ALA A 57 -9.72 -27.47 -47.47
C ALA A 57 -10.02 -28.68 -46.58
N ILE A 58 -9.13 -29.68 -46.53
CA ILE A 58 -9.35 -30.92 -45.77
C ILE A 58 -8.12 -31.29 -44.94
N MET A 59 -8.35 -31.71 -43.70
CA MET A 59 -7.33 -32.35 -42.85
C MET A 59 -7.33 -33.84 -43.15
N GLN A 60 -6.43 -34.31 -44.01
CA GLN A 60 -6.47 -35.67 -44.57
C GLN A 60 -6.07 -36.75 -43.56
N GLY A 61 -6.52 -38.00 -43.80
CA GLY A 61 -6.12 -39.24 -43.12
C GLY A 61 -4.62 -39.45 -42.91
N ASP A 62 -3.79 -38.98 -43.85
CA ASP A 62 -2.34 -39.10 -43.81
C ASP A 62 -1.65 -38.02 -42.96
N GLY A 63 -2.42 -37.09 -42.40
CA GLY A 63 -1.94 -36.00 -41.57
C GLY A 63 -1.59 -34.71 -42.32
N ASN A 64 -1.96 -34.59 -43.61
CA ASN A 64 -1.73 -33.37 -44.39
C ASN A 64 -2.98 -32.47 -44.44
N LEU A 65 -2.84 -31.17 -44.15
CA LEU A 65 -3.85 -30.17 -44.49
C LEU A 65 -3.64 -29.72 -45.94
N VAL A 66 -4.68 -29.86 -46.78
CA VAL A 66 -4.59 -29.58 -48.22
C VAL A 66 -5.83 -28.84 -48.73
N VAL A 67 -5.61 -27.86 -49.61
CA VAL A 67 -6.66 -27.15 -50.36
C VAL A 67 -6.79 -27.76 -51.75
N TYR A 68 -8.00 -28.12 -52.16
CA TYR A 68 -8.31 -28.82 -53.40
C TYR A 68 -9.41 -28.12 -54.21
N ASP A 69 -9.45 -28.36 -55.52
CA ASP A 69 -10.66 -28.14 -56.33
C ASP A 69 -11.63 -29.33 -56.26
N SER A 70 -12.81 -29.17 -56.87
CA SER A 70 -13.84 -30.23 -56.95
C SER A 70 -13.41 -31.49 -57.74
N ALA A 71 -12.36 -31.40 -58.55
CA ALA A 71 -11.81 -32.53 -59.31
C ALA A 71 -10.72 -33.30 -58.53
N GLY A 72 -10.32 -32.82 -57.36
CA GLY A 72 -9.28 -33.41 -56.53
C GLY A 72 -7.86 -32.94 -56.88
N THR A 73 -7.71 -31.81 -57.59
CA THR A 73 -6.41 -31.18 -57.87
C THR A 73 -5.96 -30.35 -56.65
N PRO A 74 -4.78 -30.60 -56.06
CA PRO A 74 -4.30 -29.84 -54.92
C PRO A 74 -3.73 -28.48 -55.36
N PHE A 75 -4.05 -27.42 -54.61
CA PHE A 75 -3.57 -26.05 -54.85
C PHE A 75 -2.64 -25.53 -53.74
N TRP A 76 -2.80 -26.02 -52.51
CA TRP A 76 -1.91 -25.70 -51.39
C TRP A 76 -1.85 -26.88 -50.43
N SER A 77 -0.71 -27.06 -49.74
CA SER A 77 -0.53 -28.09 -48.72
C SER A 77 0.39 -27.62 -47.60
N SER A 78 0.09 -28.05 -46.36
CA SER A 78 0.95 -27.88 -45.19
C SER A 78 2.23 -28.74 -45.22
N ALA A 79 2.33 -29.69 -46.16
CA ALA A 79 3.43 -30.64 -46.29
C ALA A 79 3.67 -31.52 -45.04
N THR A 80 2.63 -31.80 -44.26
CA THR A 80 2.68 -32.63 -43.03
C THR A 80 2.25 -34.08 -43.23
N GLY A 81 2.14 -34.55 -44.47
CA GLY A 81 1.77 -35.93 -44.79
C GLY A 81 2.75 -36.96 -44.21
N GLY A 82 2.23 -38.12 -43.82
CA GLY A 82 2.98 -39.17 -43.09
C GLY A 82 2.77 -39.15 -41.58
N ASN A 83 1.86 -38.30 -41.07
CA ASN A 83 1.53 -38.15 -39.66
C ASN A 83 0.04 -38.49 -39.41
N PRO A 84 -0.37 -39.75 -39.56
CA PRO A 84 -1.77 -40.14 -39.45
C PRO A 84 -2.36 -39.77 -38.08
N GLY A 85 -3.59 -39.25 -38.09
CA GLY A 85 -4.25 -38.74 -36.88
C GLY A 85 -3.87 -37.30 -36.50
N ALA A 86 -3.07 -36.60 -37.31
CA ALA A 86 -2.85 -35.18 -37.13
C ALA A 86 -4.15 -34.37 -37.30
N PHE A 87 -4.19 -33.20 -36.66
CA PHE A 87 -5.35 -32.32 -36.62
C PHE A 87 -4.94 -30.85 -36.68
N LEU A 88 -5.79 -30.02 -37.26
CA LEU A 88 -5.63 -28.57 -37.34
C LEU A 88 -6.29 -27.90 -36.14
N VAL A 89 -5.64 -26.92 -35.52
CA VAL A 89 -6.20 -26.09 -34.44
C VAL A 89 -6.03 -24.62 -34.78
N ILE A 90 -7.08 -23.84 -34.59
CA ILE A 90 -6.98 -22.39 -34.50
C ILE A 90 -6.80 -22.02 -33.03
N GLN A 91 -5.65 -21.45 -32.71
CA GLN A 91 -5.29 -21.10 -31.35
C GLN A 91 -5.83 -19.72 -30.96
N ASP A 92 -6.05 -19.52 -29.66
CA ASP A 92 -6.53 -18.25 -29.11
C ASP A 92 -5.52 -17.11 -29.28
N ASP A 93 -4.25 -17.42 -29.49
CA ASP A 93 -3.21 -16.45 -29.82
C ASP A 93 -3.21 -16.06 -31.31
N GLY A 94 -4.13 -16.59 -32.13
CA GLY A 94 -4.20 -16.26 -33.55
C GLY A 94 -3.27 -17.09 -34.45
N ASN A 95 -2.59 -18.10 -33.91
CA ASN A 95 -1.83 -19.05 -34.71
C ASN A 95 -2.73 -20.18 -35.24
N LEU A 96 -2.44 -20.65 -36.45
CA LEU A 96 -3.06 -21.82 -37.06
C LEU A 96 -2.03 -22.95 -37.13
N VAL A 97 -2.28 -24.06 -36.45
CA VAL A 97 -1.27 -25.10 -36.24
C VAL A 97 -1.80 -26.48 -36.60
N VAL A 98 -1.02 -27.24 -37.35
CA VAL A 98 -1.22 -28.69 -37.53
C VAL A 98 -0.43 -29.41 -36.45
N TYR A 99 -1.12 -30.16 -35.60
CA TYR A 99 -0.54 -30.97 -34.54
C TYR A 99 -0.55 -32.44 -34.90
N GLY A 100 0.54 -33.14 -34.59
CA GLY A 100 0.58 -34.60 -34.55
C GLY A 100 -0.25 -35.15 -33.39
N VAL A 101 -0.53 -36.46 -33.42
CA VAL A 101 -1.29 -37.15 -32.36
C VAL A 101 -0.62 -37.09 -30.98
N ASP A 102 0.70 -36.91 -30.97
CA ASP A 102 1.53 -36.73 -29.77
C ASP A 102 1.55 -35.28 -29.26
N GLY A 103 0.88 -34.35 -29.95
CA GLY A 103 0.85 -32.93 -29.64
C GLY A 103 2.05 -32.14 -30.17
N ALA A 104 2.92 -32.75 -30.99
CA ALA A 104 4.01 -32.03 -31.66
C ALA A 104 3.46 -31.10 -32.76
N ALA A 105 3.92 -29.84 -32.81
CA ALA A 105 3.57 -28.93 -33.90
C ALA A 105 4.32 -29.36 -35.18
N LEU A 106 3.58 -29.73 -36.23
CA LEU A 106 4.10 -30.18 -37.52
C LEU A 106 4.21 -29.03 -38.54
N TRP A 107 3.29 -28.08 -38.46
CA TRP A 107 3.27 -26.85 -39.27
C TRP A 107 2.53 -25.76 -38.51
N ALA A 108 2.92 -24.49 -38.71
CA ALA A 108 2.24 -23.32 -38.17
C ALA A 108 2.16 -22.21 -39.22
N SER A 109 1.15 -21.35 -39.10
CA SER A 109 1.04 -20.11 -39.91
C SER A 109 2.00 -19.01 -39.44
N ASP A 110 2.59 -19.15 -38.26
CA ASP A 110 3.48 -18.17 -37.60
C ASP A 110 2.81 -16.81 -37.40
N THR A 111 1.52 -16.81 -37.07
CA THR A 111 0.67 -15.61 -36.96
C THR A 111 0.31 -15.21 -35.54
N VAL A 112 1.09 -15.61 -34.53
CA VAL A 112 0.85 -15.30 -33.12
C VAL A 112 0.63 -13.78 -32.92
N GLN A 113 -0.50 -13.44 -32.30
CA GLN A 113 -0.99 -12.11 -31.96
C GLN A 113 -1.09 -11.95 -30.44
N ARG A 114 -1.10 -10.69 -29.99
CA ARG A 114 -1.31 -10.33 -28.57
C ARG A 114 -2.71 -9.78 -28.33
N PHE A 115 -3.73 -10.62 -28.43
CA PHE A 115 -5.12 -10.17 -28.28
C PHE A 115 -5.47 -9.68 -26.86
N GLY A 116 -4.83 -10.20 -25.82
CA GLY A 116 -5.20 -9.94 -24.43
C GLY A 116 -6.66 -10.34 -24.11
N PRO A 117 -7.19 -9.98 -22.92
CA PRO A 117 -6.55 -9.20 -21.88
C PRO A 117 -5.47 -10.01 -21.14
N VAL A 118 -4.28 -9.43 -20.99
CA VAL A 118 -3.22 -9.96 -20.13
C VAL A 118 -3.09 -9.05 -18.93
N LYS A 119 -2.96 -9.64 -17.73
CA LYS A 119 -2.83 -8.93 -16.47
C LYS A 119 -1.75 -9.58 -15.63
N VAL A 120 -0.99 -8.77 -14.89
CA VAL A 120 -0.06 -9.28 -13.88
C VAL A 120 -0.84 -10.02 -12.79
N PRO A 121 -0.59 -11.32 -12.58
CA PRO A 121 -1.38 -12.12 -11.64
C PRO A 121 -1.32 -11.56 -10.21
N GLY A 122 -2.48 -11.43 -9.57
CA GLY A 122 -2.57 -10.99 -8.17
C GLY A 122 -2.34 -9.49 -7.94
N PHE A 123 -2.20 -8.69 -8.99
CA PHE A 123 -2.12 -7.23 -8.87
C PHE A 123 -3.42 -6.56 -9.32
N LEU A 124 -3.97 -5.74 -8.42
CA LEU A 124 -4.92 -4.67 -8.75
C LEU A 124 -4.54 -3.43 -7.94
N PRO A 125 -4.58 -2.22 -8.53
CA PRO A 125 -4.37 -0.97 -7.80
C PRO A 125 -5.14 -0.89 -6.48
N SER A 126 -6.44 -1.23 -6.49
CA SER A 126 -7.33 -1.17 -5.33
C SER A 126 -6.94 -2.06 -4.15
N THR A 127 -6.19 -3.14 -4.40
CA THR A 127 -5.87 -4.15 -3.38
C THR A 127 -4.38 -4.28 -3.06
N ARG A 128 -3.49 -3.81 -3.94
CA ARG A 128 -2.04 -3.97 -3.79
C ARG A 128 -1.27 -2.65 -3.78
N ALA A 129 -1.81 -1.57 -4.37
CA ALA A 129 -1.14 -0.28 -4.35
C ALA A 129 -1.48 0.53 -3.09
N PRO A 130 -0.60 1.44 -2.63
CA PRO A 130 -0.91 2.34 -1.53
C PRO A 130 -2.19 3.16 -1.79
N LEU A 131 -2.98 3.38 -0.73
CA LEU A 131 -4.29 4.07 -0.81
C LEU A 131 -4.24 5.57 -0.48
N PHE A 132 -3.05 6.15 -0.31
CA PHE A 132 -2.91 7.57 -0.03
C PHE A 132 -2.67 8.35 -1.33
N HIS A 133 -3.25 9.55 -1.39
CA HIS A 133 -3.22 10.43 -2.57
C HIS A 133 -1.81 10.99 -2.85
N ASN A 134 -1.53 11.40 -4.07
CA ASN A 134 -0.24 12.00 -4.46
C ASN A 134 -0.09 13.49 -4.11
N ASN A 135 -0.71 13.95 -3.00
CA ASN A 135 -0.59 15.25 -2.32
C ASN A 135 -1.79 15.41 -1.34
N PRO A 136 -1.83 16.41 -0.46
CA PRO A 136 -0.69 17.17 0.07
C PRO A 136 0.21 16.29 0.94
N TRP A 137 1.51 16.56 0.92
CA TRP A 137 2.53 15.86 1.72
C TRP A 137 2.75 16.54 3.08
N PRO A 138 3.24 15.83 4.11
CA PRO A 138 3.55 16.44 5.40
C PRO A 138 4.63 17.52 5.28
N SER A 139 4.68 18.44 6.23
CA SER A 139 5.73 19.47 6.29
C SER A 139 7.12 18.85 6.40
N GLY A 140 8.11 19.44 5.72
CA GLY A 140 9.49 18.92 5.70
C GLY A 140 9.76 17.90 4.59
N THR A 141 8.81 17.71 3.66
CA THR A 141 8.96 16.84 2.47
C THR A 141 9.71 17.53 1.31
N SER A 142 10.41 18.64 1.55
CA SER A 142 11.22 19.30 0.51
C SER A 142 12.52 18.53 0.29
N LEU A 143 12.87 18.25 -0.97
CA LEU A 143 14.02 17.42 -1.33
C LEU A 143 14.97 18.19 -2.25
N THR A 144 16.18 18.47 -1.79
CA THR A 144 17.23 18.96 -2.69
C THR A 144 17.83 17.79 -3.46
N VAL A 145 17.51 17.69 -4.75
CA VAL A 145 18.04 16.63 -5.62
C VAL A 145 19.20 17.17 -6.42
N SER A 146 20.35 16.49 -6.33
CA SER A 146 21.48 16.71 -7.24
C SER A 146 21.56 15.53 -8.20
N ILE A 147 21.03 15.70 -9.40
CA ILE A 147 21.07 14.67 -10.44
C ILE A 147 22.34 14.87 -11.28
N LEU A 148 23.14 13.80 -11.44
CA LEU A 148 24.33 13.84 -12.28
C LEU A 148 23.96 14.21 -13.72
N GLY A 149 24.47 15.34 -14.21
CA GLY A 149 24.16 15.89 -15.54
C GLY A 149 23.19 17.08 -15.54
N LEU A 150 22.64 17.47 -14.38
CA LEU A 150 21.82 18.66 -14.19
C LEU A 150 22.44 19.55 -13.08
N PRO A 151 22.31 20.91 -13.14
CA PRO A 151 22.70 21.78 -12.03
C PRO A 151 22.01 21.36 -10.72
N PRO A 152 22.58 21.51 -9.51
CA PRO A 152 21.86 21.20 -8.28
C PRO A 152 20.59 22.07 -8.17
N VAL A 153 19.42 21.46 -8.00
CA VAL A 153 18.17 22.18 -7.78
C VAL A 153 17.46 21.65 -6.55
N SER A 154 17.04 22.58 -5.70
CA SER A 154 16.09 22.28 -4.64
C SER A 154 14.71 22.08 -5.26
N LEU A 155 14.27 20.84 -5.38
CA LEU A 155 12.92 20.51 -5.80
C LEU A 155 12.07 20.49 -4.54
N ASP A 156 11.13 21.41 -4.42
CA ASP A 156 10.19 21.34 -3.31
C ASP A 156 9.16 20.25 -3.62
N ALA A 157 9.37 19.04 -3.10
CA ALA A 157 8.46 17.92 -3.23
C ALA A 157 7.09 18.16 -2.55
N THR A 158 6.87 19.31 -1.91
CA THR A 158 5.54 19.76 -1.51
C THR A 158 4.75 20.42 -2.67
N THR A 159 5.44 20.88 -3.72
CA THR A 159 4.86 21.47 -4.94
C THR A 159 4.86 20.54 -6.15
N MET A 160 5.63 19.46 -6.08
CA MET A 160 5.72 18.42 -7.12
C MET A 160 5.13 17.10 -6.61
N GLY A 161 4.50 16.32 -7.50
CA GLY A 161 4.00 14.99 -7.15
C GLY A 161 5.15 13.98 -6.94
N LEU A 162 4.95 12.99 -6.07
CA LEU A 162 5.88 11.87 -5.83
C LEU A 162 5.53 10.65 -6.70
N CYS A 163 5.00 10.86 -7.91
CA CYS A 163 4.43 9.78 -8.73
C CYS A 163 5.43 8.67 -9.08
N GLY A 164 6.69 9.03 -9.33
CA GLY A 164 7.78 8.07 -9.53
C GLY A 164 8.04 7.23 -8.29
N GLY A 165 8.15 7.87 -7.13
CA GLY A 165 8.35 7.19 -5.85
C GLY A 165 7.19 6.29 -5.45
N MET A 166 5.96 6.75 -5.67
CA MET A 166 4.73 5.97 -5.45
C MET A 166 4.66 4.74 -6.35
N SER A 167 4.97 4.91 -7.63
CA SER A 167 5.01 3.81 -8.60
C SER A 167 6.06 2.77 -8.23
N PHE A 168 7.28 3.21 -7.89
CA PHE A 168 8.36 2.30 -7.52
C PHE A 168 8.06 1.56 -6.21
N LEU A 169 7.59 2.28 -5.16
CA LEU A 169 7.19 1.67 -3.90
C LEU A 169 6.04 0.66 -4.08
N THR A 170 5.07 0.98 -4.93
CA THR A 170 3.95 0.05 -5.23
C THR A 170 4.46 -1.27 -5.79
N ARG A 171 5.44 -1.21 -6.70
CA ARG A 171 6.06 -2.39 -7.26
C ARG A 171 6.89 -3.14 -6.21
N ASP A 172 7.65 -2.43 -5.37
CA ASP A 172 8.43 -3.02 -4.27
C ASP A 172 7.52 -3.80 -3.30
N ILE A 173 6.37 -3.21 -2.91
CA ILE A 173 5.36 -3.85 -2.05
C ILE A 173 4.79 -5.11 -2.69
N PHE A 174 4.42 -5.02 -3.98
CA PHE A 174 3.85 -6.14 -4.70
C PHE A 174 4.84 -7.31 -4.82
N GLU A 175 6.06 -7.04 -5.30
CA GLU A 175 7.09 -8.06 -5.51
C GLU A 175 7.59 -8.67 -4.19
N SER A 176 7.58 -7.90 -3.09
CA SER A 176 7.96 -8.40 -1.76
C SER A 176 6.82 -9.15 -1.05
N GLY A 177 5.61 -9.16 -1.62
CA GLY A 177 4.45 -9.79 -1.02
C GLY A 177 3.95 -9.11 0.26
N THR A 178 4.39 -7.88 0.55
CA THR A 178 4.05 -7.18 1.78
C THR A 178 2.62 -6.64 1.76
N PRO A 179 1.99 -6.36 2.92
CA PRO A 179 0.62 -5.87 2.99
C PRO A 179 0.43 -4.50 2.33
N GLN A 180 -0.76 -4.23 1.80
CA GLN A 180 -1.10 -2.92 1.26
C GLN A 180 -0.97 -1.81 2.32
N LEU A 181 -0.43 -0.65 1.95
CA LEU A 181 -0.46 0.55 2.80
C LEU A 181 -1.82 1.23 2.67
N ARG A 182 -2.60 1.22 3.74
CA ARG A 182 -4.03 1.58 3.73
C ARG A 182 -4.35 3.00 4.22
N ASN A 183 -3.33 3.80 4.53
CA ASN A 183 -3.52 5.22 4.86
C ASN A 183 -4.18 5.92 3.65
N LYS A 184 -5.13 6.83 3.92
CA LYS A 184 -5.85 7.62 2.92
C LYS A 184 -5.52 9.12 2.97
N VAL A 185 -4.78 9.56 3.99
CA VAL A 185 -4.48 10.96 4.27
C VAL A 185 -2.97 11.17 4.17
N SER A 186 -2.54 11.64 3.00
CA SER A 186 -1.12 11.78 2.66
C SER A 186 -0.36 12.74 3.57
N SER A 187 -1.03 13.74 4.14
CA SER A 187 -0.43 14.69 5.09
C SER A 187 -0.17 14.09 6.48
N GLU A 188 -0.72 12.92 6.78
CA GLU A 188 -0.58 12.22 8.06
C GLU A 188 0.37 11.01 7.98
N ILE A 189 1.04 10.79 6.84
CA ILE A 189 1.98 9.66 6.72
C ILE A 189 3.25 9.89 7.56
N PRO A 190 3.84 8.82 8.14
CA PRO A 190 5.01 8.95 8.99
C PRO A 190 6.25 9.39 8.19
N PRO A 191 7.18 10.16 8.80
CA PRO A 191 8.37 10.67 8.13
C PRO A 191 9.25 9.60 7.46
N GLN A 192 9.33 8.40 8.02
CA GLN A 192 10.10 7.30 7.46
C GLN A 192 9.50 6.81 6.12
N LEU A 193 8.17 6.78 6.01
CA LEU A 193 7.49 6.47 4.74
C LEU A 193 7.76 7.57 3.70
N VAL A 194 7.75 8.84 4.12
CA VAL A 194 8.13 9.96 3.24
C VAL A 194 9.55 9.79 2.71
N GLN A 195 10.52 9.48 3.58
CA GLN A 195 11.91 9.27 3.18
C GLN A 195 12.05 8.14 2.14
N GLN A 196 11.30 7.05 2.29
CA GLN A 196 11.27 5.99 1.30
C GLN A 196 10.69 6.44 -0.03
N LEU A 197 9.57 7.16 -0.02
CA LEU A 197 8.99 7.71 -1.24
C LEU A 197 9.96 8.65 -1.96
N LEU A 198 10.69 9.48 -1.22
CA LEU A 198 11.71 10.38 -1.78
C LEU A 198 12.90 9.61 -2.36
N SER A 199 13.36 8.54 -1.70
CA SER A 199 14.41 7.67 -2.24
C SER A 199 13.98 7.01 -3.55
N ARG A 200 12.76 6.46 -3.58
CA ARG A 200 12.22 5.80 -4.78
C ARG A 200 11.88 6.80 -5.88
N LEU A 201 11.54 8.04 -5.54
CA LEU A 201 11.43 9.12 -6.51
C LEU A 201 12.77 9.34 -7.19
N ILE A 202 13.87 9.47 -6.43
CA ILE A 202 15.21 9.61 -7.00
C ILE A 202 15.50 8.42 -7.91
N ASP A 203 15.26 7.17 -7.49
CA ASP A 203 15.51 5.97 -8.31
C ASP A 203 14.74 5.97 -9.64
N SER A 204 13.53 6.53 -9.67
CA SER A 204 12.74 6.66 -10.91
C SER A 204 13.33 7.65 -11.93
N PHE A 205 14.27 8.49 -11.50
CA PHE A 205 14.98 9.46 -12.34
C PHE A 205 16.49 9.22 -12.42
N ALA A 206 17.07 8.51 -11.45
CA ALA A 206 18.50 8.46 -11.23
C ALA A 206 19.18 7.47 -12.19
N GLY A 207 19.95 8.05 -13.11
CA GLY A 207 20.82 7.31 -14.02
C GLY A 207 21.11 8.14 -15.26
N PRO A 208 22.35 8.16 -15.77
CA PRO A 208 22.70 8.98 -16.93
C PRO A 208 21.85 8.66 -18.17
N GLN A 209 21.36 7.42 -18.29
CA GLN A 209 20.48 7.01 -19.38
C GLN A 209 19.02 7.44 -19.17
N ILE A 210 18.49 7.41 -17.94
CA ILE A 210 17.07 7.73 -17.66
C ILE A 210 16.83 9.24 -17.80
N VAL A 211 17.71 10.07 -17.24
CA VAL A 211 17.63 11.53 -17.38
C VAL A 211 17.73 11.95 -18.84
N ALA A 212 18.66 11.35 -19.59
CA ALA A 212 18.81 11.62 -21.01
C ALA A 212 17.54 11.23 -21.79
N ARG A 213 16.88 10.11 -21.45
CA ARG A 213 15.59 9.73 -22.05
C ARG A 213 14.49 10.74 -21.73
N TRP A 214 14.36 11.18 -20.48
CA TRP A 214 13.40 12.22 -20.10
C TRP A 214 13.62 13.52 -20.86
N LEU A 215 14.86 14.02 -20.92
CA LEU A 215 15.20 15.25 -21.66
C LEU A 215 14.92 15.09 -23.17
N ALA A 216 15.36 13.98 -23.76
CA ALA A 216 15.17 13.71 -25.18
C ALA A 216 13.69 13.55 -25.55
N ALA A 217 12.88 12.94 -24.70
CA ALA A 217 11.46 12.76 -24.93
C ALA A 217 10.66 14.06 -24.71
N THR A 218 11.00 14.82 -23.67
CA THR A 218 10.36 16.12 -23.37
C THR A 218 10.63 17.16 -24.45
N ALA A 219 11.83 17.13 -25.05
CA ALA A 219 12.21 18.02 -26.15
C ALA A 219 11.82 17.51 -27.55
N ALA A 220 11.33 16.27 -27.68
CA ALA A 220 10.96 15.70 -28.98
C ALA A 220 9.67 16.32 -29.50
N LEU A 221 9.57 16.54 -30.81
CA LEU A 221 8.30 16.86 -31.47
C LEU A 221 7.39 15.63 -31.52
N ASP A 222 6.08 15.85 -31.57
CA ASP A 222 5.10 14.74 -31.61
C ASP A 222 5.23 13.89 -32.88
N HIS A 223 5.56 14.54 -34.00
CA HIS A 223 5.60 13.97 -35.35
C HIS A 223 7.04 13.79 -35.85
N ASP A 224 7.19 12.89 -36.82
CA ASP A 224 8.46 12.66 -37.50
C ASP A 224 8.92 13.90 -38.28
N THR A 225 10.22 14.14 -38.29
CA THR A 225 10.81 15.22 -39.06
C THR A 225 11.90 14.71 -39.97
N VAL A 226 12.02 15.32 -41.14
CA VAL A 226 13.07 14.97 -42.12
C VAL A 226 14.48 15.20 -41.55
N VAL A 227 14.63 16.21 -40.66
CA VAL A 227 15.93 16.66 -40.15
C VAL A 227 16.29 16.03 -38.80
N TRP A 228 15.31 15.86 -37.90
CA TRP A 228 15.55 15.39 -36.53
C TRP A 228 15.10 13.95 -36.29
N GLY A 229 14.68 13.26 -37.36
CA GLY A 229 14.27 11.87 -37.34
C GLY A 229 12.91 11.66 -36.68
N ASP A 230 12.78 10.51 -36.02
CA ASP A 230 11.51 10.03 -35.48
C ASP A 230 10.94 10.93 -34.38
N GLY A 231 9.65 11.20 -34.49
CA GLY A 231 8.86 11.91 -33.49
C GLY A 231 8.60 11.07 -32.23
N LEU A 232 8.08 11.71 -31.20
CA LEU A 232 7.80 11.08 -29.92
C LEU A 232 6.79 9.93 -30.02
N PHE A 233 5.78 10.06 -30.89
CA PHE A 233 4.79 9.01 -31.08
C PHE A 233 5.42 7.73 -31.65
N ARG A 234 6.21 7.84 -32.73
CA ARG A 234 6.94 6.70 -33.31
C ARG A 234 7.92 6.07 -32.31
N ARG A 235 8.60 6.89 -31.49
CA ARG A 235 9.46 6.38 -30.41
C ARG A 235 8.64 5.57 -29.40
N THR A 236 7.49 6.07 -28.98
CA THR A 236 6.55 5.38 -28.07
C THR A 236 6.14 4.02 -28.63
N LEU A 237 5.76 3.94 -29.92
CA LEU A 237 5.39 2.68 -30.54
C LEU A 237 6.49 1.62 -30.51
N ARG A 238 7.77 2.02 -30.63
CA ARG A 238 8.90 1.08 -30.53
C ARG A 238 9.12 0.51 -29.13
N GLU A 239 8.63 1.19 -28.10
CA GLU A 239 8.77 0.75 -26.71
C GLU A 239 7.68 -0.23 -26.29
N ILE A 240 6.54 -0.27 -27.00
CA ILE A 240 5.38 -1.11 -26.69
C ILE A 240 5.75 -2.59 -26.54
N PRO A 241 6.50 -3.23 -27.46
CA PRO A 241 6.84 -4.65 -27.33
C PRO A 241 7.47 -4.99 -25.99
N ALA A 242 8.41 -4.18 -25.49
CA ALA A 242 9.08 -4.40 -24.21
C ALA A 242 8.14 -4.23 -23.01
N ILE A 243 7.16 -3.33 -23.10
CA ILE A 243 6.12 -3.15 -22.07
C ILE A 243 5.24 -4.40 -22.03
N LEU A 244 4.73 -4.84 -23.19
CA LEU A 244 3.87 -6.02 -23.30
C LEU A 244 4.62 -7.29 -22.84
N ASP A 245 5.89 -7.46 -23.23
CA ASP A 245 6.74 -8.57 -22.77
C ASP A 245 6.84 -8.62 -21.24
N SER A 246 6.94 -7.46 -20.59
CA SER A 246 6.98 -7.39 -19.12
C SER A 246 5.68 -7.94 -18.52
N ILE A 247 4.52 -7.51 -19.06
CA ILE A 247 3.21 -7.95 -18.57
C ILE A 247 2.97 -9.44 -18.84
N ASP A 248 3.38 -9.95 -20.02
CA ASP A 248 3.30 -11.37 -20.38
C ASP A 248 4.10 -12.25 -19.41
N ASN A 249 5.21 -11.73 -18.88
CA ASN A 249 6.03 -12.38 -17.85
C ASN A 249 5.53 -12.14 -16.41
N GLY A 250 4.36 -11.51 -16.23
CA GLY A 250 3.80 -11.22 -14.92
C GLY A 250 4.55 -10.13 -14.14
N ILE A 251 5.24 -9.22 -14.83
CA ILE A 251 6.06 -8.16 -14.24
C ILE A 251 5.41 -6.79 -14.48
N LEU A 252 5.18 -6.03 -13.41
CA LEU A 252 4.68 -4.65 -13.50
C LEU A 252 5.69 -3.75 -14.23
N CYS A 253 5.24 -2.93 -15.18
CA CYS A 253 6.14 -2.09 -15.99
C CYS A 253 5.96 -0.60 -15.65
N PRO A 254 6.92 0.06 -14.96
CA PRO A 254 6.89 1.51 -14.80
C PRO A 254 7.15 2.21 -16.12
N ILE A 255 6.30 3.17 -16.46
CA ILE A 255 6.45 4.00 -17.66
C ILE A 255 6.44 5.48 -17.28
N GLY A 256 7.26 6.25 -17.98
CA GLY A 256 7.25 7.71 -17.93
C GLY A 256 6.29 8.23 -19.00
N LEU A 257 5.30 9.01 -18.58
CA LEU A 257 4.35 9.70 -19.45
C LEU A 257 4.86 11.10 -19.75
N VAL A 258 5.04 11.41 -21.03
CA VAL A 258 5.46 12.73 -21.49
C VAL A 258 4.21 13.59 -21.69
N LEU A 259 4.08 14.62 -20.87
CA LEU A 259 2.90 15.50 -20.85
C LEU A 259 3.19 16.88 -21.47
N VAL A 260 4.44 17.34 -21.37
CA VAL A 260 4.84 18.68 -21.83
C VAL A 260 5.86 18.62 -22.95
N HIS A 261 5.96 19.72 -23.71
CA HIS A 261 7.03 19.97 -24.66
C HIS A 261 7.92 21.08 -24.14
N SER A 262 9.18 20.79 -23.83
CA SER A 262 10.11 21.79 -23.31
C SER A 262 11.57 21.43 -23.59
N TYR A 263 12.38 22.48 -23.73
CA TYR A 263 13.84 22.39 -23.81
C TYR A 263 14.51 22.74 -22.47
N ALA A 264 13.75 23.21 -21.49
CA ALA A 264 14.27 23.49 -20.16
C ALA A 264 14.50 22.17 -19.42
N PRO A 265 15.72 21.92 -18.90
CA PRO A 265 16.02 20.62 -18.27
C PRO A 265 15.16 20.28 -17.06
N TRP A 266 14.60 21.30 -16.39
CA TRP A 266 13.78 21.16 -15.19
C TRP A 266 12.32 20.81 -15.46
N ASP A 267 11.83 21.02 -16.68
CA ASP A 267 10.44 20.73 -17.03
C ASP A 267 10.16 19.23 -17.17
N VAL A 268 11.20 18.39 -17.08
CA VAL A 268 11.03 16.93 -16.97
C VAL A 268 10.17 16.53 -15.77
N PHE A 269 10.12 17.37 -14.73
CA PHE A 269 9.29 17.18 -13.55
C PHE A 269 7.82 17.53 -13.72
N GLN A 270 7.44 18.13 -14.85
CA GLN A 270 6.03 18.35 -15.22
C GLN A 270 5.43 17.14 -15.94
N ASN A 271 6.23 16.10 -16.18
CA ASN A 271 5.78 14.81 -16.68
C ASN A 271 5.28 13.91 -15.53
N HIS A 272 4.83 12.70 -15.87
CA HIS A 272 4.21 11.80 -14.90
C HIS A 272 4.76 10.38 -14.98
N VAL A 273 4.62 9.60 -13.91
CA VAL A 273 5.04 8.20 -13.86
C VAL A 273 3.86 7.35 -13.40
N VAL A 274 3.63 6.25 -14.11
CA VAL A 274 2.57 5.27 -13.80
C VAL A 274 3.14 3.85 -13.90
N LEU A 275 2.43 2.87 -13.33
CA LEU A 275 2.77 1.44 -13.50
C LEU A 275 1.74 0.77 -14.42
N VAL A 276 2.20 0.15 -15.50
CA VAL A 276 1.37 -0.75 -16.31
C VAL A 276 1.26 -2.10 -15.61
N TRP A 277 0.04 -2.60 -15.47
CA TRP A 277 -0.26 -3.89 -14.85
C TRP A 277 -1.09 -4.82 -15.73
N GLY A 278 -1.57 -4.34 -16.87
CA GLY A 278 -2.29 -5.15 -17.83
C GLY A 278 -2.38 -4.47 -19.19
N TYR A 279 -2.81 -5.22 -20.19
CA TYR A 279 -3.14 -4.68 -21.50
C TYR A 279 -4.20 -5.53 -22.20
N GLU A 280 -4.84 -4.92 -23.20
CA GLU A 280 -5.74 -5.59 -24.14
C GLU A 280 -5.59 -4.93 -25.51
N THR A 281 -5.78 -5.72 -26.58
CA THR A 281 -5.80 -5.19 -27.94
C THR A 281 -7.13 -5.49 -28.62
N HIS A 282 -7.57 -4.56 -29.45
CA HIS A 282 -8.76 -4.70 -30.26
C HIS A 282 -8.56 -3.95 -31.58
N GLY A 283 -8.52 -4.67 -32.69
CA GLY A 283 -7.97 -4.14 -33.93
C GLY A 283 -6.53 -3.67 -33.70
N ASP A 284 -6.24 -2.49 -34.19
CA ASP A 284 -4.98 -1.80 -33.92
C ASP A 284 -5.06 -0.87 -32.70
N ILE A 285 -6.08 -1.00 -31.85
CA ILE A 285 -6.18 -0.22 -30.62
C ILE A 285 -5.56 -1.01 -29.47
N LEU A 286 -4.50 -0.47 -28.88
CA LEU A 286 -3.91 -0.95 -27.64
C LEU A 286 -4.49 -0.17 -26.46
N THR A 287 -4.95 -0.89 -25.45
CA THR A 287 -5.33 -0.33 -24.15
C THR A 287 -4.40 -0.89 -23.08
N LEU A 288 -3.60 -0.02 -22.46
CA LEU A 288 -2.79 -0.33 -21.29
C LEU A 288 -3.56 -0.01 -20.03
N HIS A 289 -3.63 -0.95 -19.09
CA HIS A 289 -4.17 -0.74 -17.75
C HIS A 289 -3.07 -0.26 -16.82
N THR A 290 -3.29 0.85 -16.12
CA THR A 290 -2.27 1.50 -15.30
C THR A 290 -2.72 1.75 -13.87
N TYR A 291 -1.76 1.75 -12.95
CA TYR A 291 -1.88 2.38 -11.65
C TYR A 291 -1.38 3.81 -11.78
N ASP A 292 -2.27 4.77 -11.47
CA ASP A 292 -1.96 6.18 -11.38
C ASP A 292 -2.16 6.64 -9.93
N CYS A 293 -1.09 7.11 -9.28
CA CYS A 293 -1.13 7.56 -7.88
C CYS A 293 -1.97 8.82 -7.65
N ASN A 294 -2.37 9.53 -8.72
CA ASN A 294 -3.35 10.63 -8.63
C ASN A 294 -4.80 10.13 -8.59
N ARG A 295 -5.01 8.82 -8.76
CA ARG A 295 -6.31 8.13 -8.81
C ARG A 295 -6.25 6.88 -7.93
N GLU A 296 -5.93 7.06 -6.65
CA GLU A 296 -5.71 5.96 -5.72
C GLU A 296 -6.90 4.99 -5.65
N GLY A 297 -6.59 3.70 -5.63
CA GLY A 297 -7.57 2.63 -5.55
C GLY A 297 -8.48 2.45 -6.78
N LYS A 298 -8.14 3.06 -7.93
CA LYS A 298 -8.87 2.89 -9.19
C LYS A 298 -8.25 1.81 -10.07
N ASP A 299 -9.06 0.81 -10.44
CA ASP A 299 -8.67 -0.31 -11.30
C ASP A 299 -9.04 -0.07 -12.78
N ASP A 300 -9.65 1.06 -13.10
CA ASP A 300 -10.18 1.41 -14.43
C ASP A 300 -9.37 2.49 -15.13
N ILE A 301 -8.17 2.81 -14.64
CA ILE A 301 -7.28 3.79 -15.28
C ILE A 301 -6.58 3.14 -16.47
N VAL A 302 -6.73 3.76 -17.64
CA VAL A 302 -6.20 3.24 -18.90
C VAL A 302 -5.48 4.31 -19.71
N ILE A 303 -4.56 3.84 -20.56
CA ILE A 303 -3.94 4.58 -21.65
C ILE A 303 -4.27 3.85 -22.94
N GLN A 304 -4.88 4.54 -23.91
CA GLN A 304 -5.34 3.97 -25.15
C GLN A 304 -4.72 4.68 -26.35
N LEU A 305 -4.25 3.91 -27.34
CA LEU A 305 -3.66 4.43 -28.57
C LEU A 305 -3.83 3.46 -29.74
N ASP A 306 -3.87 4.02 -30.94
CA ASP A 306 -3.84 3.26 -32.20
C ASP A 306 -2.39 2.97 -32.61
N ILE A 307 -2.05 1.69 -32.79
CA ILE A 307 -0.71 1.16 -33.06
C ILE A 307 -0.49 0.75 -34.54
N SER A 308 -1.45 0.97 -35.44
CA SER A 308 -1.38 0.46 -36.83
C SER A 308 -0.23 1.06 -37.65
N GLU A 309 -0.02 2.37 -37.53
CA GLU A 309 0.97 3.11 -38.29
C GLU A 309 1.64 4.18 -37.42
N PRO A 310 2.97 4.36 -37.56
CA PRO A 310 3.72 5.33 -36.77
C PRO A 310 3.59 6.79 -37.22
N ALA A 311 3.03 7.03 -38.40
CA ALA A 311 2.84 8.37 -38.96
C ALA A 311 1.53 8.44 -39.76
N PRO A 312 0.77 9.55 -39.67
CA PRO A 312 1.00 10.70 -38.80
C PRO A 312 0.83 10.34 -37.31
N ALA A 313 1.37 11.18 -36.42
CA ALA A 313 1.21 10.99 -34.98
C ALA A 313 -0.28 10.99 -34.59
N LYS A 314 -0.68 10.03 -33.75
CA LYS A 314 -2.07 9.84 -33.31
C LYS A 314 -2.22 10.22 -31.84
N THR A 315 -3.45 10.50 -31.43
CA THR A 315 -3.77 10.83 -30.04
C THR A 315 -3.56 9.62 -29.12
N ILE A 316 -2.93 9.87 -27.97
CA ILE A 316 -2.88 8.93 -26.85
C ILE A 316 -3.92 9.40 -25.82
N ALA A 317 -4.98 8.63 -25.65
CA ALA A 317 -6.08 8.94 -24.74
C ALA A 317 -5.81 8.33 -23.36
N THR A 318 -6.22 9.02 -22.29
CA THR A 318 -6.20 8.49 -20.93
C THR A 318 -7.32 9.11 -20.09
N ASN A 319 -7.83 8.35 -19.11
CA ASN A 319 -8.74 8.83 -18.08
C ASN A 319 -8.04 9.07 -16.72
N GLY A 320 -6.72 8.85 -16.64
CA GLY A 320 -5.93 9.04 -15.42
C GLY A 320 -5.45 10.47 -15.24
N THR A 321 -4.51 10.88 -16.12
CA THR A 321 -3.80 12.17 -16.08
C THR A 321 -4.17 13.08 -17.26
N GLY A 322 -3.44 14.19 -17.43
CA GLY A 322 -3.58 15.12 -18.55
C GLY A 322 -3.20 14.54 -19.92
N PRO A 323 -3.24 15.35 -20.98
CA PRO A 323 -2.92 14.91 -22.34
C PRO A 323 -1.53 14.26 -22.43
N VAL A 324 -1.47 13.03 -22.91
CA VAL A 324 -0.22 12.27 -23.08
C VAL A 324 0.27 12.46 -24.51
N ARG A 325 1.53 12.88 -24.67
CA ARG A 325 2.20 13.02 -25.98
C ARG A 325 2.91 11.74 -26.40
N GLY A 326 3.41 11.00 -25.43
CA GLY A 326 4.13 9.75 -25.61
C GLY A 326 4.53 9.15 -24.27
N PHE A 327 5.10 7.95 -24.31
CA PHE A 327 5.59 7.29 -23.10
C PHE A 327 6.76 6.35 -23.41
N PHE A 328 7.50 5.98 -22.37
CA PHE A 328 8.59 5.02 -22.47
C PHE A 328 8.78 4.26 -21.14
N PRO A 329 9.27 3.00 -21.17
CA PRO A 329 9.55 2.22 -19.97
C PRO A 329 10.72 2.82 -19.21
N ILE A 330 10.59 2.88 -17.89
CA ILE A 330 11.65 3.31 -16.97
C ILE A 330 12.32 2.06 -16.41
N SER A 331 13.65 2.05 -16.37
CA SER A 331 14.39 0.95 -15.75
C SER A 331 14.05 0.87 -14.25
N TYR A 332 13.88 -0.34 -13.75
CA TYR A 332 13.51 -0.59 -12.36
C TYR A 332 14.50 -1.53 -11.68
N THR A 333 14.85 -1.20 -10.45
CA THR A 333 15.60 -2.05 -9.53
C THR A 333 14.78 -2.19 -8.25
N HIS A 334 14.51 -3.43 -7.85
CA HIS A 334 13.78 -3.74 -6.63
C HIS A 334 14.49 -3.19 -5.40
N ALA A 335 13.72 -2.62 -4.47
CA ALA A 335 14.19 -2.18 -3.16
C ALA A 335 13.32 -2.81 -2.06
N ASP A 336 13.91 -3.04 -0.89
CA ASP A 336 13.17 -3.55 0.27
C ASP A 336 12.15 -2.52 0.77
N PRO A 337 10.84 -2.80 0.76
CA PRO A 337 9.82 -1.88 1.22
C PRO A 337 9.69 -1.86 2.75
N ALA A 338 10.41 -2.69 3.51
CA ALA A 338 10.28 -2.77 4.97
C ALA A 338 10.32 -1.41 5.70
N PRO A 339 11.16 -0.42 5.33
CA PRO A 339 11.18 0.88 6.01
C PRO A 339 9.92 1.73 5.78
N ALA A 340 9.07 1.36 4.82
CA ALA A 340 7.76 1.98 4.58
C ALA A 340 6.70 1.54 5.60
N TYR A 341 6.95 0.46 6.37
CA TYR A 341 6.04 -0.11 7.37
C TYR A 341 6.42 0.35 8.77
N VAL A 342 5.76 1.40 9.24
CA VAL A 342 6.00 2.05 10.52
C VAL A 342 4.85 1.76 11.46
N ASP A 343 5.13 1.08 12.57
CA ASP A 343 4.21 0.98 13.70
C ASP A 343 4.35 2.25 14.55
N ASP A 344 3.29 3.05 14.67
CA ASP A 344 3.29 4.24 15.52
C ASP A 344 1.90 4.56 16.05
N ALA A 345 1.83 5.08 17.27
CA ALA A 345 0.57 5.33 17.97
C ALA A 345 0.62 6.53 18.91
N VAL A 346 -0.54 7.17 19.07
CA VAL A 346 -0.81 8.10 20.17
C VAL A 346 -1.83 7.47 21.11
N VAL A 347 -1.41 7.21 22.35
CA VAL A 347 -2.24 6.59 23.39
C VAL A 347 -2.82 7.65 24.34
N SER A 348 -4.09 7.51 24.68
CA SER A 348 -4.81 8.36 25.63
C SER A 348 -5.69 7.52 26.55
N THR A 349 -5.98 8.04 27.75
CA THR A 349 -6.79 7.32 28.76
C THR A 349 -8.05 8.14 29.05
N PRO A 350 -9.08 8.09 28.18
CA PRO A 350 -10.30 8.89 28.38
C PRO A 350 -11.11 8.46 29.61
N THR A 351 -10.96 7.21 30.08
CA THR A 351 -11.61 6.74 31.31
C THR A 351 -10.59 6.00 32.16
N PRO A 352 -9.84 6.73 33.02
CA PRO A 352 -8.88 6.12 33.94
C PRO A 352 -9.60 5.43 35.11
N PRO A 353 -8.89 4.60 35.90
CA PRO A 353 -9.41 4.10 37.17
C PRO A 353 -9.80 5.26 38.11
N PRO A 354 -10.83 5.09 38.95
CA PRO A 354 -11.15 6.05 40.01
C PRO A 354 -9.96 6.27 40.95
N VAL A 355 -9.87 7.44 41.58
CA VAL A 355 -8.86 7.74 42.60
C VAL A 355 -9.57 8.29 43.85
N PRO A 356 -9.47 7.66 45.03
CA PRO A 356 -8.76 6.41 45.33
C PRO A 356 -9.54 5.15 44.90
N MET A 357 -8.87 3.99 44.93
CA MET A 357 -9.50 2.66 44.83
C MET A 357 -9.28 1.85 46.11
N ALA A 358 -10.27 1.03 46.49
CA ALA A 358 -10.05 0.01 47.50
C ALA A 358 -9.10 -1.08 46.98
N ALA A 359 -8.31 -1.67 47.88
CA ALA A 359 -7.39 -2.75 47.52
C ALA A 359 -8.15 -3.95 46.91
N GLY A 360 -7.66 -4.48 45.79
CA GLY A 360 -8.29 -5.59 45.06
C GLY A 360 -9.57 -5.22 44.29
N ALA A 361 -10.07 -3.99 44.38
CA ALA A 361 -11.27 -3.54 43.68
C ALA A 361 -11.05 -3.49 42.17
N THR A 362 -12.11 -3.69 41.40
CA THR A 362 -12.11 -3.60 39.94
C THR A 362 -12.84 -2.36 39.46
N ALA A 363 -12.28 -1.70 38.44
CA ALA A 363 -12.94 -0.60 37.75
C ALA A 363 -12.93 -0.83 36.23
N GLY A 364 -14.04 -0.49 35.58
CA GLY A 364 -14.10 -0.42 34.13
C GLY A 364 -13.31 0.78 33.64
N VAL A 365 -12.32 0.53 32.77
CA VAL A 365 -11.44 1.56 32.22
C VAL A 365 -11.45 1.52 30.70
N ARG A 366 -11.12 2.66 30.11
CA ARG A 366 -10.95 2.82 28.66
C ARG A 366 -9.63 3.49 28.36
N VAL A 367 -8.81 2.81 27.58
CA VAL A 367 -7.62 3.36 26.93
C VAL A 367 -7.89 3.40 25.43
N SER A 368 -7.58 4.51 24.78
CA SER A 368 -7.74 4.68 23.33
C SER A 368 -6.37 4.86 22.67
N ALA A 369 -6.19 4.27 21.49
CA ALA A 369 -4.98 4.44 20.68
C ALA A 369 -5.36 4.87 19.26
N LYS A 370 -4.81 6.00 18.79
CA LYS A 370 -4.87 6.41 17.38
C LYS A 370 -3.67 5.80 16.64
N ASN A 371 -3.92 5.15 15.51
CA ASN A 371 -2.86 4.68 14.62
C ASN A 371 -2.28 5.86 13.83
N THR A 372 -1.03 6.22 14.13
CA THR A 372 -0.28 7.29 13.45
C THR A 372 0.83 6.77 12.56
N GLY A 373 0.95 5.43 12.46
CA GLY A 373 1.90 4.76 11.59
C GLY A 373 1.40 4.60 10.16
N SER A 374 2.03 3.68 9.44
CA SER A 374 1.63 3.29 8.08
C SER A 374 1.12 1.85 8.00
N THR A 375 1.32 1.05 9.04
CA THR A 375 0.85 -0.33 9.14
C THR A 375 -0.60 -0.41 9.60
N THR A 376 -1.30 -1.46 9.17
CA THR A 376 -2.63 -1.79 9.68
C THR A 376 -2.50 -2.75 10.85
N TRP A 377 -3.10 -2.41 12.00
CA TRP A 377 -3.01 -3.27 13.17
C TRP A 377 -4.06 -4.37 13.10
N THR A 378 -3.65 -5.61 13.34
CA THR A 378 -4.56 -6.76 13.42
C THR A 378 -4.31 -7.60 14.67
N PRO A 379 -5.33 -8.27 15.21
CA PRO A 379 -5.15 -9.24 16.28
C PRO A 379 -4.22 -10.40 15.87
N ALA A 380 -4.25 -10.81 14.59
CA ALA A 380 -3.46 -11.90 14.04
C ALA A 380 -1.95 -11.58 14.04
N ASP A 381 -1.61 -10.31 13.81
CA ASP A 381 -0.23 -9.79 13.87
C ASP A 381 0.22 -9.43 15.30
N SER A 382 -0.56 -9.81 16.32
CA SER A 382 -0.28 -9.60 17.74
C SER A 382 -0.15 -8.14 18.18
N TYR A 383 -0.89 -7.23 17.54
CA TYR A 383 -1.05 -5.86 18.04
C TYR A 383 -1.92 -5.85 19.30
N ARG A 384 -1.39 -5.25 20.37
CA ARG A 384 -2.00 -5.23 21.71
C ARG A 384 -1.68 -3.92 22.43
N LEU A 385 -2.42 -3.66 23.50
CA LEU A 385 -2.04 -2.67 24.50
C LEU A 385 -1.23 -3.37 25.60
N GLY A 386 -0.12 -2.78 26.02
CA GLY A 386 0.74 -3.32 27.08
C GLY A 386 0.95 -2.32 28.21
N SER A 387 1.07 -2.83 29.42
CA SER A 387 1.25 -2.03 30.63
C SER A 387 2.62 -1.37 30.69
N GLN A 388 2.67 -0.17 31.25
CA GLN A 388 3.87 0.65 31.38
C GLN A 388 3.98 1.24 32.78
N ASP A 389 5.15 1.82 33.06
CA ASP A 389 5.50 2.49 34.31
C ASP A 389 5.27 1.61 35.57
N PRO A 390 6.05 0.51 35.75
CA PRO A 390 7.15 0.03 34.91
C PRO A 390 6.69 -0.79 33.68
N GLN A 391 7.52 -0.90 32.64
CA GLN A 391 7.19 -1.71 31.46
C GLN A 391 6.82 -3.16 31.82
N ASP A 392 5.74 -3.65 31.22
CA ASP A 392 5.29 -5.05 31.29
C ASP A 392 4.89 -5.55 32.69
N ASN A 393 4.38 -4.65 33.53
CA ASN A 393 3.92 -4.98 34.88
C ASN A 393 2.49 -5.56 34.89
N ALA A 394 2.10 -6.24 35.98
CA ALA A 394 0.74 -6.78 36.17
C ALA A 394 -0.04 -6.07 37.28
N SER A 395 0.32 -4.82 37.63
CA SER A 395 -0.24 -4.10 38.77
C SER A 395 -1.76 -3.93 38.67
N TRP A 396 -2.29 -3.85 37.45
CA TRP A 396 -3.72 -3.65 37.18
C TRP A 396 -4.46 -4.93 36.77
N GLY A 397 -3.91 -6.11 37.11
CA GLY A 397 -4.48 -7.43 36.83
C GLY A 397 -4.09 -8.02 35.48
N ALA A 398 -3.57 -7.22 34.56
CA ALA A 398 -3.07 -7.68 33.27
C ALA A 398 -1.88 -6.85 32.79
N ASN A 399 -0.95 -7.50 32.08
CA ASN A 399 0.14 -6.82 31.37
C ASN A 399 -0.14 -6.63 29.87
N ARG A 400 -1.17 -7.29 29.33
CA ARG A 400 -1.62 -7.20 27.94
C ARG A 400 -3.14 -7.08 27.88
N VAL A 401 -3.62 -6.22 26.97
CA VAL A 401 -5.03 -6.14 26.59
C VAL A 401 -5.12 -6.39 25.08
N GLN A 402 -5.92 -7.39 24.72
CA GLN A 402 -6.04 -7.85 23.34
C GLN A 402 -6.79 -6.83 22.48
N LEU A 403 -6.28 -6.57 21.28
CA LEU A 403 -7.01 -5.86 20.24
C LEU A 403 -8.19 -6.74 19.79
N ARG A 404 -9.42 -6.22 19.94
CA ARG A 404 -10.65 -6.93 19.54
C ARG A 404 -11.17 -6.51 18.17
N GLN A 405 -10.83 -5.30 17.73
CA GLN A 405 -11.19 -4.83 16.41
C GLN A 405 -10.39 -5.63 15.36
N PRO A 406 -11.03 -6.12 14.27
CA PRO A 406 -10.33 -6.95 13.27
C PRO A 406 -9.14 -6.25 12.62
N THR A 407 -9.30 -4.96 12.33
CA THR A 407 -8.29 -4.11 11.70
C THR A 407 -8.38 -2.70 12.26
N VAL A 408 -7.24 -2.04 12.45
CA VAL A 408 -7.16 -0.59 12.74
C VAL A 408 -6.25 0.02 11.69
N ASP A 409 -6.86 0.63 10.66
CA ASP A 409 -6.12 1.27 9.58
C ASP A 409 -5.45 2.57 10.07
N PRO A 410 -4.36 3.05 9.42
CA PRO A 410 -3.78 4.34 9.74
C PRO A 410 -4.80 5.48 9.76
N GLY A 411 -4.73 6.34 10.79
CA GLY A 411 -5.68 7.41 11.05
C GLY A 411 -6.87 7.00 11.94
N GLU A 412 -7.18 5.70 12.05
CA GLU A 412 -8.26 5.21 12.91
C GLU A 412 -7.86 5.23 14.39
N THR A 413 -8.87 5.30 15.26
CA THR A 413 -8.69 5.20 16.72
C THR A 413 -9.46 4.00 17.23
N VAL A 414 -8.80 3.16 18.02
CA VAL A 414 -9.41 2.00 18.68
C VAL A 414 -9.50 2.20 20.19
N ALA A 415 -10.56 1.68 20.80
CA ALA A 415 -10.75 1.66 22.25
C ALA A 415 -10.46 0.26 22.82
N PHE A 416 -9.70 0.23 23.90
CA PHE A 416 -9.43 -0.93 24.74
C PHE A 416 -10.25 -0.78 26.03
N ASP A 417 -11.39 -1.46 26.07
CA ASP A 417 -12.26 -1.54 27.24
C ASP A 417 -11.96 -2.80 28.05
N PHE A 418 -11.55 -2.64 29.30
CA PHE A 418 -11.22 -3.76 30.20
C PHE A 418 -11.49 -3.41 31.67
N GLN A 419 -11.47 -4.44 32.52
CA GLN A 419 -11.56 -4.28 33.98
C GLN A 419 -10.15 -4.22 34.55
N ALA A 420 -9.78 -3.07 35.12
CA ALA A 420 -8.52 -2.91 35.83
C ALA A 420 -8.73 -3.31 37.30
N GLN A 421 -7.92 -4.25 37.79
CA GLN A 421 -7.95 -4.68 39.19
C GLN A 421 -6.85 -3.97 39.98
N ALA A 422 -7.21 -3.20 41.01
CA ALA A 422 -6.24 -2.57 41.88
C ALA A 422 -5.41 -3.62 42.65
N PRO A 423 -4.12 -3.37 42.93
CA PRO A 423 -3.29 -4.20 43.79
C PRO A 423 -3.94 -4.51 45.15
N GLY A 424 -3.59 -5.66 45.72
CA GLY A 424 -4.05 -6.06 47.06
C GLY A 424 -3.34 -5.32 48.20
N ALA A 425 -2.21 -4.67 47.93
CA ALA A 425 -1.47 -3.87 48.90
C ALA A 425 -1.83 -2.39 48.74
N ALA A 426 -1.91 -1.68 49.87
CA ALA A 426 -2.08 -0.23 49.86
C ALA A 426 -0.83 0.46 49.30
N GLY A 427 -1.02 1.54 48.54
CA GLY A 427 0.07 2.29 47.93
C GLY A 427 -0.38 3.17 46.76
N SER A 428 0.56 3.91 46.17
CA SER A 428 0.34 4.67 44.94
C SER A 428 0.90 3.89 43.75
N TYR A 429 0.05 3.57 42.78
CA TYR A 429 0.39 2.78 41.61
C TYR A 429 0.16 3.58 40.33
N ARG A 430 1.05 3.42 39.34
CA ARG A 430 0.92 4.11 38.06
C ARG A 430 0.04 3.31 37.12
N PHE A 431 -0.90 3.99 36.48
CA PHE A 431 -1.73 3.46 35.41
C PHE A 431 -1.25 4.09 34.10
N CYS A 432 -0.45 3.33 33.35
CA CYS A 432 0.18 3.77 32.11
C CYS A 432 0.16 2.62 31.10
N TRP A 433 -0.01 2.94 29.82
CA TRP A 433 -0.17 1.96 28.75
C TRP A 433 0.48 2.45 27.46
N GLN A 434 0.97 1.52 26.66
CA GLN A 434 1.56 1.78 25.35
C GLN A 434 1.16 0.66 24.39
N MET A 435 1.15 0.95 23.09
CA MET A 435 0.95 -0.09 22.09
C MET A 435 2.18 -0.98 21.94
N VAL A 436 1.94 -2.26 21.66
CA VAL A 436 2.97 -3.26 21.44
C VAL A 436 2.55 -4.20 20.32
N ARG A 437 3.50 -4.55 19.45
CA ARG A 437 3.38 -5.70 18.55
C ARG A 437 4.12 -6.84 19.22
N ASP A 438 3.37 -7.71 19.88
CA ASP A 438 3.92 -8.67 20.84
C ASP A 438 4.96 -9.59 20.17
N GLY A 439 6.10 -9.80 20.84
CA GLY A 439 7.25 -10.51 20.28
C GLY A 439 8.07 -9.73 19.23
N VAL A 440 7.69 -8.51 18.87
CA VAL A 440 8.41 -7.66 17.90
C VAL A 440 8.99 -6.42 18.57
N HIS A 441 8.16 -5.46 18.99
CA HIS A 441 8.61 -4.24 19.66
C HIS A 441 7.45 -3.44 20.29
N TRP A 442 7.79 -2.53 21.20
CA TRP A 442 6.91 -1.48 21.72
C TRP A 442 6.96 -0.27 20.79
N PHE A 443 5.82 0.38 20.54
CA PHE A 443 5.75 1.47 19.56
C PHE A 443 4.78 2.58 20.00
N GLY A 444 4.90 3.74 19.37
CA GLY A 444 4.25 4.96 19.82
C GLY A 444 4.77 5.46 21.15
N ASN A 445 4.34 6.64 21.57
CA ASN A 445 4.61 7.10 22.92
C ASN A 445 3.66 6.42 23.90
N ALA A 446 4.17 6.07 25.09
CA ALA A 446 3.31 5.66 26.19
C ALA A 446 2.31 6.78 26.51
N GLY A 447 1.08 6.38 26.85
CA GLY A 447 0.05 7.30 27.28
C GLY A 447 0.37 7.97 28.61
N PRO A 448 -0.52 8.82 29.12
CA PRO A 448 -0.33 9.48 30.41
C PRO A 448 -0.11 8.48 31.54
N SER A 449 0.93 8.70 32.36
CA SER A 449 1.15 7.93 33.59
C SER A 449 0.34 8.51 34.75
N ILE A 450 -0.79 7.89 35.04
CA ILE A 450 -1.77 8.38 36.03
C ILE A 450 -1.48 7.73 37.40
N PRO A 451 -1.14 8.48 38.45
CA PRO A 451 -1.01 7.92 39.80
C PRO A 451 -2.39 7.63 40.41
N VAL A 452 -2.59 6.39 40.89
CA VAL A 452 -3.82 5.95 41.55
C VAL A 452 -3.48 5.47 42.96
N ALA A 453 -4.11 6.10 43.97
CA ALA A 453 -4.02 5.67 45.36
C ALA A 453 -4.91 4.43 45.59
N VAL A 454 -4.33 3.40 46.20
CA VAL A 454 -4.97 2.12 46.50
C VAL A 454 -4.90 1.86 48.00
N GLY A 455 -6.01 1.41 48.60
CA GLY A 455 -6.02 0.87 49.98
C GLY A 455 -6.77 1.67 51.04
N SER A 456 -7.41 2.81 50.72
CA SER A 456 -8.29 3.51 51.66
C SER A 456 -9.74 3.62 51.18
N THR A 457 -10.67 3.43 52.11
CA THR A 457 -12.05 3.92 51.99
C THR A 457 -12.06 5.41 52.34
N ALA A 458 -12.98 6.18 51.76
CA ALA A 458 -13.15 7.60 52.08
C ALA A 458 -13.22 7.84 53.61
N ASP A 459 -13.94 6.97 54.32
CA ASP A 459 -14.12 7.01 55.78
C ASP A 459 -12.81 6.97 56.58
N THR A 460 -11.79 6.22 56.13
CA THR A 460 -10.54 6.08 56.89
C THR A 460 -9.68 7.34 56.78
N CYS A 461 -9.61 7.94 55.58
CA CYS A 461 -8.87 9.18 55.39
C CYS A 461 -9.61 10.37 56.03
N GLU A 462 -10.95 10.42 55.92
CA GLU A 462 -11.76 11.42 56.61
C GLU A 462 -11.57 11.35 58.13
N GLN A 463 -11.59 10.14 58.71
CA GLN A 463 -11.33 9.96 60.13
C GLN A 463 -9.89 10.36 60.55
N LEU A 464 -8.89 10.11 59.70
CA LEU A 464 -7.52 10.56 59.95
C LEU A 464 -7.38 12.08 59.82
N HIS A 465 -8.08 12.72 58.88
CA HIS A 465 -8.14 14.18 58.73
C HIS A 465 -8.83 14.84 59.92
N ASP A 466 -9.96 14.30 60.35
CA ASP A 466 -10.69 14.80 61.54
C ASP A 466 -9.83 14.69 62.80
N ASN A 467 -9.14 13.55 62.98
CA ASN A 467 -8.25 13.37 64.11
C ASN A 467 -7.04 14.32 64.05
N HIS A 468 -6.47 14.55 62.86
CA HIS A 468 -5.38 15.51 62.66
C HIS A 468 -5.83 16.94 63.00
N GLY A 469 -6.97 17.38 62.45
CA GLY A 469 -7.58 18.68 62.73
C GLY A 469 -7.85 18.89 64.22
N PHE A 470 -8.41 17.88 64.89
CA PHE A 470 -8.66 17.93 66.33
C PHE A 470 -7.38 18.09 67.16
N LEU A 471 -6.31 17.35 66.84
CA LEU A 471 -5.02 17.48 67.52
C LEU A 471 -4.35 18.83 67.23
N ALA A 472 -4.48 19.34 66.00
CA ALA A 472 -3.97 20.66 65.62
C ALA A 472 -4.67 21.78 66.39
N THR A 473 -5.99 21.70 66.58
CA THR A 473 -6.76 22.63 67.42
C THR A 473 -6.28 22.59 68.87
N GLN A 474 -6.13 21.41 69.48
CA GLN A 474 -5.61 21.30 70.85
C GLN A 474 -4.19 21.86 70.99
N LEU A 475 -3.33 21.64 69.99
CA LEU A 475 -1.98 22.19 70.01
C LEU A 475 -2.01 23.73 69.92
N ALA A 476 -2.93 24.29 69.14
CA ALA A 476 -3.13 25.74 69.07
C ALA A 476 -3.62 26.32 70.40
N GLU A 477 -4.52 25.63 71.10
CA GLU A 477 -4.98 26.02 72.45
C GLU A 477 -3.83 26.00 73.46
N VAL A 478 -3.03 24.93 73.49
CA VAL A 478 -1.85 24.85 74.37
C VAL A 478 -0.83 25.94 74.04
N ARG A 479 -0.64 26.28 72.76
CA ARG A 479 0.23 27.40 72.35
C ARG A 479 -0.31 28.76 72.83
N ALA A 480 -1.63 28.96 72.79
CA ALA A 480 -2.26 30.17 73.31
C ALA A 480 -2.14 30.25 74.84
N GLU A 481 -2.29 29.14 75.56
CA GLU A 481 -2.04 29.05 77.02
C GLU A 481 -0.58 29.45 77.33
N ILE A 482 0.39 28.91 76.60
CA ILE A 482 1.82 29.26 76.76
C ILE A 482 2.08 30.76 76.52
N ALA A 483 1.42 31.34 75.51
CA ALA A 483 1.59 32.75 75.16
C ALA A 483 0.95 33.71 76.18
N ALA A 484 -0.06 33.25 76.93
CA ALA A 484 -0.75 34.03 77.94
C ALA A 484 -0.06 34.04 79.32
N ILE A 485 0.97 33.21 79.51
CA ILE A 485 1.74 33.15 80.77
C ILE A 485 2.60 34.41 80.92
N ASP A 486 2.59 34.99 82.13
CA ASP A 486 3.54 36.03 82.51
C ASP A 486 4.89 35.38 82.89
N TRP A 487 5.81 35.37 81.94
CA TRP A 487 7.14 34.79 82.08
C TRP A 487 8.08 35.59 83.00
N SER A 488 7.64 36.73 83.53
CA SER A 488 8.44 37.54 84.46
C SER A 488 8.40 37.03 85.90
N ASP A 489 7.45 36.14 86.25
CA ASP A 489 7.37 35.47 87.56
C ASP A 489 8.11 34.10 87.52
N PRO A 490 9.25 33.96 88.23
CA PRO A 490 10.07 32.75 88.20
C PRO A 490 9.44 31.53 88.91
N VAL A 491 8.39 31.71 89.72
CA VAL A 491 7.65 30.61 90.37
C VAL A 491 6.61 30.04 89.41
N ILE A 492 5.85 30.91 88.74
CA ILE A 492 4.85 30.54 87.71
C ILE A 492 5.56 29.90 86.51
N ALA A 493 6.64 30.52 86.02
CA ALA A 493 7.41 30.03 84.88
C ALA A 493 8.02 28.64 85.09
N ARG A 494 8.37 28.25 86.32
CA ARG A 494 8.92 26.89 86.60
C ARG A 494 7.83 25.82 86.72
N HIS A 495 6.68 26.16 87.29
CA HIS A 495 5.62 25.17 87.53
C HIS A 495 4.74 24.92 86.31
N GLU A 496 4.43 25.95 85.52
CA GLU A 496 3.49 25.84 84.39
C GLU A 496 4.18 25.43 83.08
N ALA A 497 5.43 25.87 82.86
CA ALA A 497 6.15 25.59 81.62
C ALA A 497 6.45 24.10 81.42
N ALA A 498 6.76 23.36 82.49
CA ALA A 498 7.06 21.93 82.39
C ALA A 498 5.83 21.12 81.96
N ALA A 499 4.66 21.47 82.51
CA ALA A 499 3.40 20.78 82.21
C ALA A 499 2.90 21.10 80.78
N LEU A 500 2.92 22.37 80.38
CA LEU A 500 2.46 22.80 79.06
C LEU A 500 3.40 22.36 77.93
N ASN A 501 4.73 22.43 78.14
CA ASN A 501 5.69 21.88 77.18
C ASN A 501 5.55 20.36 77.05
N GLY A 502 5.27 19.66 78.16
CA GLY A 502 4.95 18.23 78.14
C GLY A 502 3.73 17.91 77.28
N ARG A 503 2.63 18.68 77.45
CA ARG A 503 1.40 18.55 76.65
C ARG A 503 1.63 18.86 75.16
N ALA A 504 2.30 19.97 74.85
CA ALA A 504 2.62 20.35 73.48
C ALA A 504 3.48 19.31 72.76
N LYS A 505 4.51 18.77 73.45
CA LYS A 505 5.38 17.71 72.90
C LYS A 505 4.60 16.41 72.66
N ALA A 506 3.68 16.05 73.55
CA ALA A 506 2.84 14.87 73.37
C ALA A 506 1.90 15.00 72.16
N LEU A 507 1.27 16.17 71.99
CA LEU A 507 0.39 16.47 70.86
C LEU A 507 1.16 16.48 69.53
N LEU A 508 2.35 17.07 69.48
CA LEU A 508 3.23 17.03 68.31
C LEU A 508 3.60 15.59 67.92
N GLY A 509 3.97 14.75 68.89
CA GLY A 509 4.25 13.34 68.63
C GLY A 509 3.01 12.52 68.22
N GLN A 510 1.80 12.97 68.56
CA GLN A 510 0.57 12.37 68.06
C GLN A 510 0.27 12.81 66.62
N LEU A 511 0.47 14.10 66.29
CA LEU A 511 0.35 14.62 64.92
C LEU A 511 1.29 13.90 63.96
N GLU A 512 2.58 13.75 64.32
CA GLU A 512 3.55 13.01 63.50
C GLU A 512 3.10 11.55 63.25
N ARG A 513 2.47 10.91 64.23
CA ARG A 513 1.92 9.55 64.05
C ARG A 513 0.72 9.52 63.11
N ILE A 514 -0.18 10.50 63.20
CA ILE A 514 -1.33 10.58 62.30
C ILE A 514 -0.87 10.92 60.88
N GLU A 515 0.09 11.82 60.71
CA GLU A 515 0.69 12.14 59.41
C GLU A 515 1.38 10.93 58.77
N ALA A 516 2.10 10.13 59.58
CA ALA A 516 2.67 8.87 59.12
C ALA A 516 1.57 7.85 58.73
N GLN A 517 0.45 7.82 59.46
CA GLN A 517 -0.71 6.98 59.11
C GLN A 517 -1.40 7.48 57.83
N GLN A 518 -1.57 8.79 57.65
CA GLN A 518 -2.11 9.38 56.41
C GLN A 518 -1.23 9.01 55.22
N ALA A 519 0.09 9.15 55.35
CA ALA A 519 1.05 8.76 54.30
C ALA A 519 1.00 7.25 54.01
N ALA A 520 0.94 6.40 55.05
CA ALA A 520 0.85 4.95 54.90
C ALA A 520 -0.47 4.48 54.27
N ASN A 521 -1.56 5.22 54.49
CA ASN A 521 -2.88 4.95 53.92
C ASN A 521 -3.14 5.71 52.61
N GLY A 522 -2.16 6.43 52.07
CA GLY A 522 -2.29 7.20 50.83
C GLY A 522 -3.29 8.37 50.90
N CYS A 523 -3.58 8.88 52.10
CA CYS A 523 -4.42 10.05 52.32
C CYS A 523 -3.65 11.33 51.97
N ALA A 524 -4.35 12.40 51.56
CA ALA A 524 -3.75 13.72 51.44
C ALA A 524 -3.23 14.21 52.80
N PRO A 525 -2.19 15.08 52.87
CA PRO A 525 -1.76 15.70 54.12
C PRO A 525 -2.89 16.53 54.75
N GLY A 526 -3.04 16.45 56.08
CA GLY A 526 -4.04 17.19 56.86
C GLY A 526 -3.68 18.64 57.17
#